data_AF-A0A016T654-F1
#
_entry.id   AF-A0A016T654-F1
#
_cell.length_a   1.000
_cell.length_b   1.000
_cell.length_c   1.000
_cell.angle_alpha   90.00
_cell.angle_beta   90.00
_cell.angle_gamma   90.00
#
_symmetry.space_group_name_H-M   'P 1'
#
loop_
_entity.id
_entity.type
_entity.pdbx_description
1 polymer ?
#
loop_
_entity_poly.entity_id
_entity_poly.type
_entity_poly.pdbx_seq_one_letter_code
_entity_poly.pdbx_strand_id
1 'polypeptide(L)'
;MCSGVIYLITCISCGEEYIGETARSLCARIREHLDGKQRSHESTPLGNHKRVQHDRANFDVNSFVNRYDYSPAEKSSIIWAVAIGTILGTFPINYFYIKYGARWPFFISGVMSVCSTAFIPLAAHLGLPYLLFSRFVQGLAYAADFAAIGILCVRWAPLSQTCIFISVLTTFTPVSTVITNPLSGWLCESSLGWRSAYYIHATFGMFVFILWLICYRDDPQLHPSVSEKELAKIQKDKTQAHIERDSFVPYKDIIKNRVILIVWFNAFTEMTTVTLLLVYAPIYFHNVLGYDIPTTGVLVSFAASIHLPLKFVGGIISDHITSVSERHKMWFFNSIAVGLAGVFCALIGVFPANWSKTGVALFTLVITCMGMNPGGFYKCGTLSSRQYAHFVLATIQFMKCIALFVGPAMVAIVVSDERSHDQWRYVYWINGVLLFVANLTFFPTATDKPASFTLITRETRSAKLSDGSSCQIRDVEMNGNLANITLKGNGILELATTRLKNVD
;
A
#
# COMPACT_ATOMS: atom_id res chain seq x y z
N MET A 1 7.53 -27.48 -7.51
CA MET A 1 6.31 -28.33 -7.58
C MET A 1 5.22 -27.50 -8.25
N CYS A 2 4.17 -28.09 -8.84
CA CYS A 2 3.07 -27.24 -9.35
C CYS A 2 2.33 -26.75 -8.11
N SER A 3 1.71 -25.57 -8.10
CA SER A 3 0.67 -25.34 -7.08
C SER A 3 -0.50 -26.25 -7.46
N GLY A 4 -0.45 -27.50 -7.01
CA GLY A 4 -1.45 -28.49 -7.34
C GLY A 4 -2.60 -28.45 -6.35
N VAL A 5 -3.78 -28.81 -6.82
CA VAL A 5 -4.92 -29.10 -5.95
C VAL A 5 -4.59 -30.41 -5.22
N ILE A 6 -4.56 -30.36 -3.89
CA ILE A 6 -4.39 -31.57 -3.06
C ILE A 6 -5.78 -32.16 -2.84
N TYR A 7 -5.93 -33.42 -3.22
CA TYR A 7 -7.18 -34.14 -3.06
C TYR A 7 -6.95 -35.44 -2.32
N LEU A 8 -7.95 -35.82 -1.54
CA LEU A 8 -8.00 -37.09 -0.84
C LEU A 8 -9.09 -37.95 -1.46
N ILE A 9 -8.75 -39.18 -1.84
CA ILE A 9 -9.71 -40.20 -2.28
C ILE A 9 -9.71 -41.31 -1.25
N THR A 10 -10.87 -41.58 -0.66
CA THR A 10 -11.03 -42.63 0.36
C THR A 10 -11.86 -43.77 -0.22
N CYS A 11 -11.39 -45.01 -0.09
CA CYS A 11 -12.18 -46.20 -0.38
C CYS A 11 -13.25 -46.38 0.70
N ILE A 12 -14.53 -46.43 0.30
CA ILE A 12 -15.64 -46.60 1.26
C ILE A 12 -15.63 -48.00 1.87
N SER A 13 -15.19 -49.02 1.13
CA SER A 13 -15.24 -50.41 1.55
C SER A 13 -14.17 -50.80 2.58
N CYS A 14 -12.97 -50.21 2.51
CA CYS A 14 -11.85 -50.57 3.39
C CYS A 14 -11.22 -49.40 4.14
N GLY A 15 -11.67 -48.15 3.89
CA GLY A 15 -11.17 -46.95 4.57
C GLY A 15 -9.79 -46.47 4.11
N GLU A 16 -9.15 -47.15 3.15
CA GLU A 16 -7.84 -46.76 2.64
C GLU A 16 -7.87 -45.40 1.92
N GLU A 17 -6.84 -44.60 2.19
CA GLU A 17 -6.74 -43.21 1.78
C GLU A 17 -5.64 -42.99 0.75
N TYR A 18 -5.99 -42.31 -0.35
CA TYR A 18 -5.06 -41.89 -1.38
C TYR A 18 -5.00 -40.36 -1.42
N ILE A 19 -3.85 -39.82 -1.03
CA ILE A 19 -3.54 -38.39 -1.15
C ILE A 19 -2.80 -38.17 -2.47
N GLY A 20 -3.34 -37.29 -3.30
CA GLY A 20 -2.71 -36.91 -4.56
C GLY A 20 -2.66 -35.40 -4.72
N GLU A 21 -1.68 -34.93 -5.50
CA GLU A 21 -1.57 -33.55 -5.94
C GLU A 21 -1.75 -33.50 -7.46
N THR A 22 -2.45 -32.50 -7.99
CA THR A 22 -2.59 -32.33 -9.44
C THR A 22 -2.52 -30.88 -9.89
N ALA A 23 -1.76 -30.65 -10.97
CA ALA A 23 -1.70 -29.37 -11.66
C ALA A 23 -2.85 -29.18 -12.68
N ARG A 24 -3.63 -30.23 -12.97
CA ARG A 24 -4.78 -30.19 -13.88
C ARG A 24 -6.05 -29.84 -13.10
N SER A 25 -7.16 -29.58 -13.81
CA SER A 25 -8.45 -29.45 -13.14
C SER A 25 -8.77 -30.73 -12.38
N LEU A 26 -9.24 -30.58 -11.14
CA LEU A 26 -9.48 -31.71 -10.26
C LEU A 26 -10.49 -32.71 -10.86
N CYS A 27 -11.55 -32.22 -11.53
CA CYS A 27 -12.49 -33.08 -12.23
C CYS A 27 -11.83 -33.95 -13.30
N ALA A 28 -10.83 -33.44 -14.03
CA ALA A 28 -10.09 -34.24 -15.00
C ALA A 28 -9.25 -35.31 -14.29
N ARG A 29 -8.58 -34.96 -13.19
CA ARG A 29 -7.74 -35.90 -12.44
C ARG A 29 -8.56 -36.98 -11.73
N ILE A 30 -9.68 -36.63 -11.12
CA ILE A 30 -10.61 -37.60 -10.52
C ILE A 30 -11.16 -38.53 -11.61
N ARG A 31 -11.49 -38.01 -12.80
CA ARG A 31 -11.94 -38.83 -13.93
C ARG A 31 -10.86 -39.83 -14.38
N GLU A 32 -9.61 -39.41 -14.51
CA GLU A 32 -8.49 -40.32 -14.83
C GLU A 32 -8.36 -41.46 -13.81
N HIS A 33 -8.51 -41.13 -12.53
CA HIS A 33 -8.47 -42.06 -11.41
C HIS A 33 -9.65 -43.04 -11.41
N LEU A 34 -10.86 -42.55 -11.72
CA LEU A 34 -12.06 -43.37 -11.88
C LEU A 34 -11.99 -44.27 -13.13
N ASP A 35 -11.47 -43.77 -14.25
CA ASP A 35 -11.23 -44.56 -15.47
C ASP A 35 -10.18 -45.66 -15.20
N GLY A 36 -9.11 -45.32 -14.49
CA GLY A 36 -8.08 -46.26 -14.04
C GLY A 36 -8.64 -47.37 -13.15
N LYS A 37 -9.52 -47.02 -12.21
CA LYS A 37 -10.29 -47.97 -11.38
C LYS A 37 -11.21 -48.86 -12.22
N GLN A 38 -11.94 -48.29 -13.18
CA GLN A 38 -12.87 -49.04 -14.01
C GLN A 38 -12.13 -50.10 -14.83
N ARG A 39 -10.98 -49.73 -15.40
CA ARG A 39 -10.13 -50.61 -16.23
C ARG A 39 -9.14 -51.46 -15.43
N SER A 40 -9.05 -51.25 -14.11
CA SER A 40 -8.08 -51.93 -13.22
C SER A 40 -6.61 -51.74 -13.66
N HIS A 41 -6.25 -50.54 -14.10
CA HIS A 41 -4.88 -50.19 -14.49
C HIS A 41 -3.95 -50.15 -13.26
N GLU A 42 -2.91 -50.99 -13.23
CA GLU A 42 -1.90 -51.02 -12.16
C GLU A 42 -1.14 -49.70 -11.99
N SER A 43 -0.97 -48.94 -13.07
CA SER A 43 -0.28 -47.65 -13.02
C SER A 43 -1.09 -46.55 -12.33
N THR A 44 -2.38 -46.79 -12.10
CA THR A 44 -3.24 -45.85 -11.37
C THR A 44 -3.45 -46.34 -9.93
N PRO A 45 -3.39 -45.45 -8.93
CA PRO A 45 -3.56 -45.82 -7.53
C PRO A 45 -4.83 -46.62 -7.27
N LEU A 46 -5.96 -46.19 -7.83
CA LEU A 46 -7.25 -46.85 -7.64
C LEU A 46 -7.39 -48.16 -8.43
N GLY A 47 -6.78 -48.26 -9.61
CA GLY A 47 -6.76 -49.51 -10.38
C GLY A 47 -5.90 -50.59 -9.72
N ASN A 48 -4.74 -50.21 -9.16
CA ASN A 48 -3.91 -51.10 -8.35
C ASN A 48 -4.62 -51.51 -7.06
N HIS A 49 -5.21 -50.55 -6.33
CA HIS A 49 -5.99 -50.80 -5.12
C HIS A 49 -7.13 -51.80 -5.36
N LYS A 50 -7.88 -51.63 -6.45
CA LYS A 50 -8.95 -52.55 -6.86
C LYS A 50 -8.47 -53.99 -7.01
N ARG A 51 -7.29 -54.18 -7.59
CA ARG A 51 -6.72 -55.51 -7.83
C ARG A 51 -6.20 -56.15 -6.55
N VAL A 52 -5.46 -55.39 -5.76
CA VAL A 52 -4.75 -55.92 -4.59
C VAL A 52 -5.69 -56.12 -3.40
N GLN A 53 -6.56 -55.14 -3.14
CA GLN A 53 -7.37 -55.11 -1.91
C GLN A 53 -8.81 -55.59 -2.10
N HIS A 54 -9.29 -55.64 -3.35
CA HIS A 54 -10.68 -55.99 -3.65
C HIS A 54 -10.82 -57.13 -4.68
N ASP A 55 -9.75 -57.83 -5.05
CA ASP A 55 -9.75 -58.91 -6.05
C ASP A 55 -10.58 -58.58 -7.32
N ARG A 56 -10.39 -57.36 -7.83
CA ARG A 56 -11.09 -56.81 -9.00
C ARG A 56 -12.58 -56.50 -8.80
N ALA A 57 -13.14 -56.70 -7.61
CA ALA A 57 -14.49 -56.24 -7.28
C ALA A 57 -14.58 -54.71 -7.31
N ASN A 58 -15.73 -54.18 -7.72
CA ASN A 58 -15.98 -52.74 -7.64
C ASN A 58 -16.18 -52.33 -6.17
N PHE A 59 -15.71 -51.13 -5.84
CA PHE A 59 -15.89 -50.45 -4.56
C PHE A 59 -16.33 -49.01 -4.83
N ASP A 60 -16.85 -48.29 -3.85
CA ASP A 60 -17.15 -46.87 -3.98
C ASP A 60 -16.05 -45.99 -3.38
N VAL A 61 -15.92 -44.77 -3.87
CA VAL A 61 -14.93 -43.80 -3.40
C VAL A 61 -15.56 -42.47 -3.06
N ASN A 62 -15.11 -41.90 -1.94
CA ASN A 62 -15.36 -40.50 -1.62
C ASN A 62 -14.15 -39.68 -2.04
N SER A 63 -14.34 -38.62 -2.80
CA SER A 63 -13.30 -37.61 -3.04
C SER A 63 -13.56 -36.39 -2.18
N PHE A 64 -12.68 -36.13 -1.23
CA PHE A 64 -12.68 -34.90 -0.46
C PHE A 64 -11.85 -33.84 -1.20
N VAL A 65 -12.55 -32.76 -1.57
CA VAL A 65 -11.92 -31.53 -2.05
C VAL A 65 -11.75 -30.63 -0.84
N ASN A 66 -10.55 -30.08 -0.66
CA ASN A 66 -10.38 -29.03 0.34
C ASN A 66 -11.30 -27.86 -0.06
N ARG A 67 -12.28 -27.54 0.80
CA ARG A 67 -13.26 -26.47 0.55
C ARG A 67 -12.60 -25.10 0.33
N TYR A 68 -11.33 -24.96 0.70
CA TYR A 68 -10.55 -23.74 0.56
C TYR A 68 -9.67 -23.69 -0.71
N ASP A 69 -9.77 -24.69 -1.59
CA ASP A 69 -9.07 -24.69 -2.88
C ASP A 69 -9.83 -23.83 -3.91
N TYR A 70 -9.52 -22.54 -3.91
CA TYR A 70 -10.06 -21.57 -4.87
C TYR A 70 -9.36 -21.65 -6.22
N SER A 71 -10.14 -21.54 -7.30
CA SER A 71 -9.61 -21.36 -8.66
C SER A 71 -8.82 -20.04 -8.80
N PRO A 72 -7.95 -19.90 -9.81
CA PRO A 72 -7.23 -18.65 -10.05
C PRO A 72 -8.14 -17.42 -10.20
N ALA A 73 -9.31 -17.59 -10.83
CA ALA A 73 -10.30 -16.52 -10.96
C ALA A 73 -10.90 -16.12 -9.60
N GLU A 74 -11.21 -17.09 -8.75
CA GLU A 74 -11.73 -16.84 -7.40
C GLU A 74 -10.66 -16.17 -6.52
N LYS A 75 -9.41 -16.62 -6.56
CA LYS A 75 -8.28 -15.96 -5.87
C LYS A 75 -8.14 -14.49 -6.28
N SER A 76 -8.21 -14.21 -7.59
CA SER A 76 -8.21 -12.83 -8.10
C SER A 76 -9.42 -12.03 -7.60
N SER A 77 -10.61 -12.62 -7.58
CA SER A 77 -11.82 -11.95 -7.06
C SER A 77 -11.73 -11.60 -5.57
N ILE A 78 -11.09 -12.45 -4.76
CA ILE A 78 -10.81 -12.22 -3.33
C ILE A 78 -9.88 -11.01 -3.11
N ILE A 79 -8.92 -10.80 -4.02
CA ILE A 79 -8.02 -9.63 -4.00
C ILE A 79 -8.78 -8.38 -4.46
N TRP A 80 -9.51 -8.47 -5.58
CA TRP A 80 -10.28 -7.35 -6.12
C TRP A 80 -11.39 -6.87 -5.21
N ALA A 81 -12.01 -7.74 -4.40
CA ALA A 81 -13.01 -7.34 -3.41
C ALA A 81 -12.47 -6.27 -2.44
N VAL A 82 -11.22 -6.38 -1.99
CA VAL A 82 -10.56 -5.35 -1.18
C VAL A 82 -10.40 -4.06 -1.97
N ALA A 83 -9.95 -4.16 -3.22
CA ALA A 83 -9.71 -2.99 -4.06
C ALA A 83 -11.02 -2.21 -4.31
N ILE A 84 -12.13 -2.91 -4.60
CA ILE A 84 -13.47 -2.31 -4.71
C ILE A 84 -13.87 -1.62 -3.40
N GLY A 85 -13.75 -2.32 -2.26
CA GLY A 85 -14.05 -1.76 -0.95
C GLY A 85 -13.22 -0.50 -0.65
N THR A 86 -11.94 -0.50 -1.03
CA THR A 86 -11.05 0.64 -0.77
C THR A 86 -11.43 1.87 -1.61
N ILE A 87 -11.81 1.68 -2.89
CA ILE A 87 -12.30 2.77 -3.74
C ILE A 87 -13.56 3.40 -3.13
N LEU A 88 -14.55 2.56 -2.78
CA LEU A 88 -15.81 3.05 -2.22
C LEU A 88 -15.63 3.67 -0.84
N GLY A 89 -14.68 3.18 -0.03
CA GLY A 89 -14.38 3.70 1.30
C GLY A 89 -13.64 5.04 1.28
N THR A 90 -12.84 5.32 0.25
CA THR A 90 -11.97 6.51 0.18
C THR A 90 -12.75 7.81 0.33
N PHE A 91 -13.88 7.95 -0.38
CA PHE A 91 -14.69 9.17 -0.34
C PHE A 91 -15.37 9.43 1.03
N PRO A 92 -16.19 8.51 1.59
CA PRO A 92 -16.85 8.73 2.87
C PRO A 92 -15.85 8.87 4.02
N ILE A 93 -14.76 8.10 4.03
CA ILE A 93 -13.76 8.19 5.08
C ILE A 93 -13.03 9.54 5.04
N ASN A 94 -12.69 10.04 3.85
CA ASN A 94 -12.09 11.37 3.72
C ASN A 94 -13.04 12.47 4.21
N TYR A 95 -14.33 12.38 3.91
CA TYR A 95 -15.34 13.30 4.44
C TYR A 95 -15.38 13.28 5.99
N PHE A 96 -15.41 12.09 6.60
CA PHE A 96 -15.40 11.97 8.05
C PHE A 96 -14.11 12.49 8.69
N TYR A 97 -12.98 12.30 8.04
CA TYR A 97 -11.69 12.84 8.47
C TYR A 97 -11.66 14.37 8.49
N ILE A 98 -12.19 15.01 7.46
CA ILE A 98 -12.29 16.48 7.40
C ILE A 98 -13.23 16.99 8.49
N LYS A 99 -14.36 16.33 8.72
CA LYS A 99 -15.40 16.79 9.64
C LYS A 99 -15.09 16.51 11.12
N TYR A 100 -14.55 15.34 11.43
CA TYR A 100 -14.41 14.84 12.80
C TYR A 100 -12.96 14.62 13.24
N GLY A 101 -11.98 14.88 12.35
CA GLY A 101 -10.58 14.54 12.61
C GLY A 101 -10.30 13.06 12.42
N ALA A 102 -9.10 12.62 12.79
CA ALA A 102 -8.64 11.25 12.64
C ALA A 102 -8.93 10.32 13.81
N ARG A 103 -9.12 10.84 15.03
CA ARG A 103 -9.24 9.98 16.22
C ARG A 103 -10.36 8.94 16.09
N TRP A 104 -11.58 9.38 15.84
CA TRP A 104 -12.74 8.50 15.75
C TRP A 104 -12.87 7.76 14.40
N PRO A 105 -12.75 8.42 13.23
CA PRO A 105 -12.87 7.72 11.96
C PRO A 105 -11.84 6.60 11.77
N PHE A 106 -10.59 6.81 12.19
CA PHE A 106 -9.55 5.77 12.10
C PHE A 106 -9.83 4.62 13.07
N PHE A 107 -10.30 4.91 14.30
CA PHE A 107 -10.72 3.89 15.26
C PHE A 107 -11.86 3.02 14.71
N ILE A 108 -12.93 3.65 14.19
CA ILE A 108 -14.09 2.94 13.63
C ILE A 108 -13.68 2.07 12.43
N SER A 109 -12.82 2.61 11.56
CA SER A 109 -12.26 1.85 10.43
C SER A 109 -11.44 0.66 10.93
N GLY A 110 -10.66 0.86 12.00
CA GLY A 110 -9.93 -0.21 12.67
C GLY A 110 -10.81 -1.31 13.24
N VAL A 111 -11.87 -0.96 13.96
CA VAL A 111 -12.85 -1.93 14.48
C VAL A 111 -13.52 -2.69 13.34
N MET A 112 -13.89 -2.01 12.25
CA MET A 112 -14.46 -2.65 11.06
C MET A 112 -13.49 -3.66 10.43
N SER A 113 -12.20 -3.32 10.33
CA SER A 113 -11.14 -4.23 9.86
C SER A 113 -10.99 -5.45 10.78
N VAL A 114 -10.96 -5.22 12.10
CA VAL A 114 -10.80 -6.27 13.11
C VAL A 114 -11.98 -7.25 13.08
N CYS A 115 -13.21 -6.75 13.10
CA CYS A 115 -14.41 -7.58 13.05
C CYS A 115 -14.45 -8.41 11.77
N SER A 116 -14.15 -7.79 10.62
CA SER A 116 -14.09 -8.53 9.35
C SER A 116 -12.99 -9.59 9.35
N THR A 117 -11.80 -9.28 9.89
CA THR A 117 -10.68 -10.21 10.01
C THR A 117 -11.02 -11.41 10.89
N ALA A 118 -11.65 -11.19 12.05
CA ALA A 118 -12.13 -12.26 12.92
C ALA A 118 -13.22 -13.13 12.27
N PHE A 119 -14.00 -12.55 11.35
CA PHE A 119 -15.05 -13.25 10.62
C PHE A 119 -14.52 -14.10 9.46
N ILE A 120 -13.30 -13.87 8.96
CA ILE A 120 -12.74 -14.60 7.80
C ILE A 120 -12.82 -16.13 7.93
N PRO A 121 -12.43 -16.78 9.06
CA PRO A 121 -12.54 -18.23 9.19
C PRO A 121 -13.98 -18.76 9.00
N LEU A 122 -14.97 -18.04 9.54
CA LEU A 122 -16.39 -18.38 9.41
C LEU A 122 -16.89 -18.08 8.00
N ALA A 123 -16.53 -16.92 7.43
CA ALA A 123 -16.87 -16.54 6.07
C ALA A 123 -16.36 -17.57 5.04
N ALA A 124 -15.11 -18.02 5.17
CA ALA A 124 -14.55 -19.05 4.32
C ALA A 124 -15.28 -20.40 4.47
N HIS A 125 -15.79 -20.72 5.68
CA HIS A 125 -16.59 -21.92 5.91
C HIS A 125 -17.98 -21.84 5.25
N LEU A 126 -18.62 -20.66 5.29
CA LEU A 126 -19.93 -20.39 4.70
C LEU A 126 -19.88 -20.31 3.16
N GLY A 127 -18.73 -19.96 2.59
CA GLY A 127 -18.49 -20.00 1.15
C GLY A 127 -17.98 -18.68 0.57
N LEU A 128 -17.65 -18.70 -0.73
CA LEU A 128 -17.00 -17.58 -1.41
C LEU A 128 -17.73 -16.24 -1.28
N PRO A 129 -19.07 -16.12 -1.41
CA PRO A 129 -19.75 -14.82 -1.30
C PRO A 129 -19.53 -14.11 0.04
N TYR A 130 -19.54 -14.87 1.15
CA TYR A 130 -19.28 -14.34 2.49
C TYR A 130 -17.82 -13.93 2.65
N LEU A 131 -16.89 -14.71 2.09
CA LEU A 131 -15.48 -14.34 2.07
C LEU A 131 -15.26 -13.04 1.28
N LEU A 132 -15.85 -12.91 0.09
CA LEU A 132 -15.79 -11.69 -0.72
C LEU A 132 -16.37 -10.48 0.02
N PHE A 133 -17.50 -10.64 0.69
CA PHE A 133 -18.08 -9.58 1.52
C PHE A 133 -17.13 -9.14 2.65
N SER A 134 -16.51 -10.10 3.34
CA SER A 134 -15.54 -9.81 4.40
C SER A 134 -14.33 -9.04 3.86
N ARG A 135 -13.79 -9.48 2.71
CA ARG A 135 -12.69 -8.80 2.01
C ARG A 135 -13.08 -7.39 1.56
N PHE A 136 -14.30 -7.21 1.08
CA PHE A 136 -14.85 -5.90 0.76
C PHE A 136 -14.89 -4.97 1.98
N VAL A 137 -15.36 -5.46 3.13
CA VAL A 137 -15.37 -4.69 4.39
C VAL A 137 -13.96 -4.35 4.87
N GLN A 138 -12.99 -5.26 4.71
CA GLN A 138 -11.58 -4.95 4.97
C GLN A 138 -11.08 -3.86 4.03
N GLY A 139 -11.48 -3.88 2.75
CA GLY A 139 -11.18 -2.81 1.79
C GLY A 139 -11.73 -1.45 2.23
N LEU A 140 -12.99 -1.39 2.68
CA LEU A 140 -13.57 -0.15 3.21
C LEU A 140 -12.71 0.40 4.35
N ALA A 141 -12.31 -0.45 5.30
CA ALA A 141 -11.49 -0.05 6.43
C ALA A 141 -10.08 0.39 6.00
N TYR A 142 -9.53 -0.30 5.01
CA TYR A 142 -8.19 -0.06 4.48
C TYR A 142 -8.05 1.32 3.83
N ALA A 143 -9.15 1.90 3.32
CA ALA A 143 -9.13 3.25 2.74
C ALA A 143 -8.81 4.37 3.75
N ALA A 144 -8.82 4.06 5.05
CA ALA A 144 -8.55 5.03 6.11
C ALA A 144 -7.06 5.34 6.33
N ASP A 145 -6.14 4.53 5.80
CA ASP A 145 -4.71 4.54 6.13
C ASP A 145 -3.99 5.85 5.71
N PHE A 146 -3.87 6.14 4.43
CA PHE A 146 -3.12 7.28 3.90
C PHE A 146 -3.81 8.62 4.17
N ALA A 147 -5.13 8.61 4.33
CA ALA A 147 -5.86 9.79 4.79
C ALA A 147 -5.52 10.13 6.25
N ALA A 148 -5.34 9.12 7.14
CA ALA A 148 -4.82 9.34 8.49
C ALA A 148 -3.40 9.91 8.42
N ILE A 149 -2.51 9.28 7.63
CA ILE A 149 -1.12 9.74 7.45
C ILE A 149 -1.09 11.21 7.05
N GLY A 150 -1.90 11.59 6.06
CA GLY A 150 -1.97 12.97 5.58
C GLY A 150 -2.41 13.96 6.65
N ILE A 151 -3.46 13.65 7.42
CA ILE A 151 -3.92 14.50 8.52
C ILE A 151 -2.88 14.60 9.62
N LEU A 152 -2.22 13.49 9.98
CA LEU A 152 -1.18 13.49 11.01
C LEU A 152 0.02 14.34 10.58
N CYS A 153 0.47 14.23 9.33
CA CYS A 153 1.53 15.08 8.79
C CYS A 153 1.14 16.56 8.81
N VAL A 154 -0.10 16.89 8.42
CA VAL A 154 -0.58 18.29 8.46
C VAL A 154 -0.64 18.84 9.88
N ARG A 155 -1.20 18.07 10.82
CA ARG A 155 -1.50 18.56 12.17
C ARG A 155 -0.32 18.47 13.14
N TRP A 156 0.38 17.34 13.13
CA TRP A 156 1.38 16.99 14.14
C TRP A 156 2.82 17.18 13.69
N ALA A 157 3.12 17.09 12.38
CA ALA A 157 4.49 17.26 11.92
C ALA A 157 4.89 18.74 11.86
N PRO A 158 6.05 19.13 12.40
CA PRO A 158 6.72 20.36 11.98
C PRO A 158 7.06 20.27 10.49
N LEU A 159 6.94 21.38 9.76
CA LEU A 159 7.24 21.39 8.31
C LEU A 159 8.68 20.96 8.02
N SER A 160 9.62 21.30 8.89
CA SER A 160 11.04 20.91 8.82
C SER A 160 11.31 19.42 9.11
N GLN A 161 10.34 18.69 9.67
CA GLN A 161 10.46 17.27 10.03
C GLN A 161 9.42 16.40 9.27
N THR A 162 8.89 16.93 8.18
CA THR A 162 7.84 16.28 7.37
C THR A 162 8.30 14.91 6.87
N CYS A 163 9.55 14.77 6.42
CA CYS A 163 10.03 13.52 5.87
C CYS A 163 10.14 12.45 6.94
N ILE A 164 10.62 12.79 8.14
CA ILE A 164 10.68 11.86 9.28
C ILE A 164 9.29 11.34 9.62
N PHE A 165 8.29 12.22 9.72
CA PHE A 165 6.91 11.83 10.00
C PHE A 165 6.36 10.89 8.92
N ILE A 166 6.52 11.23 7.63
CA ILE A 166 6.05 10.38 6.53
C ILE A 166 6.78 9.03 6.54
N SER A 167 8.10 9.01 6.76
CA SER A 167 8.89 7.77 6.87
C SER A 167 8.34 6.86 7.96
N VAL A 168 8.14 7.38 9.18
CA VAL A 168 7.60 6.61 10.31
C VAL A 168 6.19 6.11 9.99
N LEU A 169 5.31 7.00 9.53
CA LEU A 169 3.90 6.68 9.32
C LEU A 169 3.65 5.73 8.15
N THR A 170 4.54 5.69 7.15
CA THR A 170 4.43 4.77 6.00
C THR A 170 5.23 3.48 6.18
N THR A 171 5.85 3.27 7.34
CA THR A 171 6.61 2.06 7.68
C THR A 171 5.71 0.89 8.11
N PHE A 172 4.40 1.11 8.25
CA PHE A 172 3.45 0.05 8.62
C PHE A 172 3.48 -1.16 7.67
N THR A 173 3.64 -0.96 6.35
CA THR A 173 3.67 -2.06 5.37
C THR A 173 4.81 -3.06 5.67
N PRO A 174 6.09 -2.67 5.65
CA PRO A 174 7.19 -3.59 5.96
C PRO A 174 7.15 -4.10 7.42
N VAL A 175 6.76 -3.28 8.40
CA VAL A 175 6.63 -3.75 9.81
C VAL A 175 5.60 -4.87 9.91
N SER A 176 4.44 -4.68 9.26
CA SER A 176 3.41 -5.71 9.24
C SER A 176 3.93 -6.98 8.59
N THR A 177 4.54 -6.92 7.40
CA THR A 177 5.08 -8.09 6.70
C THR A 177 6.09 -8.88 7.54
N VAL A 178 7.02 -8.19 8.21
CA VAL A 178 8.06 -8.83 9.04
C VAL A 178 7.47 -9.60 10.23
N ILE A 179 6.37 -9.10 10.80
CA ILE A 179 5.72 -9.73 11.96
C ILE A 179 4.69 -10.77 11.50
N THR A 180 3.79 -10.41 10.59
CA THR A 180 2.61 -11.21 10.26
C THR A 180 2.95 -12.42 9.41
N ASN A 181 3.92 -12.35 8.50
CA ASN A 181 4.21 -13.48 7.61
C ASN A 181 4.81 -14.68 8.37
N PRO A 182 5.89 -14.53 9.17
CA PRO A 182 6.43 -15.65 9.93
C PRO A 182 5.44 -16.19 10.96
N LEU A 183 4.72 -15.30 11.66
CA LEU A 183 3.71 -15.69 12.64
C LEU A 183 2.58 -16.50 11.99
N SER A 184 2.07 -16.04 10.84
CA SER A 184 0.99 -16.75 10.13
C SER A 184 1.49 -18.09 9.58
N GLY A 185 2.72 -18.16 9.06
CA GLY A 185 3.33 -19.41 8.60
C GLY A 185 3.43 -20.44 9.73
N TRP A 186 4.00 -20.04 10.88
CA TRP A 186 4.11 -20.90 12.06
C TRP A 186 2.74 -21.37 12.58
N LEU A 187 1.74 -20.49 12.63
CA LEU A 187 0.38 -20.83 13.06
C LEU A 187 -0.31 -21.80 12.10
N CYS A 188 -0.10 -21.66 10.79
CA CYS A 188 -0.67 -22.56 9.78
C CYS A 188 -0.15 -24.00 9.91
N GLU A 189 1.13 -24.19 10.29
CA GLU A 189 1.73 -25.52 10.51
C GLU A 189 1.41 -26.10 11.89
N SER A 190 1.08 -25.25 12.86
CA SER A 190 0.71 -25.68 14.21
C SER A 190 -0.62 -26.44 14.23
N SER A 191 -0.88 -27.15 15.34
CA SER A 191 -2.17 -27.82 15.58
C SER A 191 -3.38 -26.87 15.65
N LEU A 192 -3.14 -25.56 15.79
CA LEU A 192 -4.19 -24.53 15.79
C LEU A 192 -4.68 -24.20 14.37
N GLY A 193 -3.87 -24.52 13.35
CA GLY A 193 -4.15 -24.29 11.94
C GLY A 193 -4.32 -22.82 11.55
N TRP A 194 -4.58 -22.59 10.26
CA TRP A 194 -4.61 -21.26 9.64
C TRP A 194 -5.63 -20.28 10.26
N ARG A 195 -6.73 -20.78 10.82
CA ARG A 195 -7.81 -19.95 11.39
C ARG A 195 -7.31 -19.13 12.58
N SER A 196 -6.37 -19.68 13.36
CA SER A 196 -5.79 -19.04 14.53
C SER A 196 -5.06 -17.74 14.20
N ALA A 197 -4.41 -17.65 13.02
CA ALA A 197 -3.74 -16.44 12.55
C ALA A 197 -4.72 -15.26 12.47
N TYR A 198 -5.92 -15.49 11.95
CA TYR A 198 -6.95 -14.44 11.85
C TYR A 198 -7.44 -13.96 13.21
N TYR A 199 -7.67 -14.88 14.16
CA TYR A 199 -8.11 -14.50 15.52
C TYR A 199 -7.03 -13.76 16.30
N ILE A 200 -5.77 -14.17 16.18
CA ILE A 200 -4.63 -13.49 16.82
C ILE A 200 -4.46 -12.09 16.23
N HIS A 201 -4.46 -11.94 14.90
CA HIS A 201 -4.36 -10.63 14.25
C HIS A 201 -5.52 -9.71 14.59
N ALA A 202 -6.75 -10.24 14.66
CA ALA A 202 -7.92 -9.47 15.05
C ALA A 202 -7.82 -9.00 16.52
N THR A 203 -7.39 -9.87 17.43
CA THR A 203 -7.23 -9.54 18.86
C THR A 203 -6.16 -8.47 19.06
N PHE A 204 -4.99 -8.65 18.44
CA PHE A 204 -3.91 -7.67 18.48
C PHE A 204 -4.33 -6.34 17.84
N GLY A 205 -5.01 -6.38 16.69
CA GLY A 205 -5.56 -5.20 16.03
C GLY A 205 -6.51 -4.42 16.94
N MET A 206 -7.44 -5.10 17.63
CA MET A 206 -8.35 -4.46 18.57
C MET A 206 -7.59 -3.72 19.67
N PHE A 207 -6.61 -4.38 20.27
CA PHE A 207 -5.77 -3.78 21.31
C PHE A 207 -5.07 -2.52 20.81
N VAL A 208 -4.46 -2.55 19.62
CA VAL A 208 -3.77 -1.40 19.04
C VAL A 208 -4.73 -0.25 18.71
N PHE A 209 -5.94 -0.54 18.21
CA PHE A 209 -6.94 0.51 17.95
C PHE A 209 -7.52 1.10 19.24
N ILE A 210 -7.66 0.32 20.32
CA ILE A 210 -8.01 0.86 21.65
C ILE A 210 -6.92 1.81 22.14
N LEU A 211 -5.64 1.41 22.02
CA LEU A 211 -4.52 2.30 22.36
C LEU A 211 -4.53 3.59 21.55
N TRP A 212 -4.83 3.51 20.25
CA TRP A 212 -5.02 4.70 19.42
C TRP A 212 -6.11 5.63 19.99
N LEU A 213 -7.27 5.08 20.35
CA LEU A 213 -8.37 5.88 20.88
C LEU A 213 -8.01 6.58 22.20
N ILE A 214 -7.22 5.91 23.05
CA ILE A 214 -6.78 6.43 24.35
C ILE A 214 -5.69 7.49 24.15
N CYS A 215 -4.65 7.19 23.37
CA CYS A 215 -3.44 8.00 23.25
C CYS A 215 -3.56 9.15 22.25
N TYR A 216 -4.18 8.93 21.09
CA TYR A 216 -4.20 9.94 20.03
C TYR A 216 -5.20 11.07 20.31
N ARG A 217 -4.80 12.31 20.01
CA ARG A 217 -5.68 13.48 19.96
C ARG A 217 -5.52 14.17 18.61
N ASP A 218 -6.62 14.70 18.11
CA ASP A 218 -6.65 15.40 16.83
C ASP A 218 -5.88 16.71 16.84
N ASP A 219 -5.84 17.38 17.99
CA ASP A 219 -5.14 18.64 18.18
C ASP A 219 -3.93 18.48 19.08
N PRO A 220 -2.71 18.83 18.63
CA PRO A 220 -1.58 18.94 19.54
C PRO A 220 -1.84 19.97 20.66
N GLN A 221 -2.65 21.02 20.43
CA GLN A 221 -2.98 22.02 21.47
C GLN A 221 -3.81 21.45 22.63
N LEU A 222 -4.60 20.42 22.34
CA LEU A 222 -5.49 19.78 23.33
C LEU A 222 -4.84 18.53 23.93
N HIS A 223 -3.61 18.21 23.55
CA HIS A 223 -2.94 16.99 23.99
C HIS A 223 -2.19 17.26 25.30
N PRO A 224 -2.47 16.50 26.38
CA PRO A 224 -1.93 16.79 27.72
C PRO A 224 -0.40 16.66 27.82
N SER A 225 0.22 15.88 26.94
CA SER A 225 1.68 15.68 26.92
C SER A 225 2.43 16.64 26.00
N VAL A 226 1.75 17.55 25.30
CA VAL A 226 2.42 18.50 24.38
C VAL A 226 2.74 19.78 25.15
N SER A 227 4.02 20.13 25.21
CA SER A 227 4.48 21.37 25.84
C SER A 227 4.29 22.59 24.92
N GLU A 228 4.24 23.80 25.49
CA GLU A 228 4.19 25.03 24.71
C GLU A 228 5.39 25.19 23.76
N LYS A 229 6.59 24.77 24.20
CA LYS A 229 7.81 24.79 23.38
C LYS A 229 7.69 23.87 22.17
N GLU A 230 7.15 22.67 22.37
CA GLU A 230 6.91 21.72 21.30
C GLU A 230 5.81 22.20 20.34
N LEU A 231 4.71 22.73 20.89
CA LEU A 231 3.62 23.28 20.11
C LEU A 231 4.10 24.42 19.20
N ALA A 232 4.91 25.34 19.72
CA ALA A 232 5.51 26.42 18.94
C ALA A 232 6.38 25.86 17.79
N LYS A 233 7.12 24.77 18.02
CA LYS A 233 7.89 24.09 16.96
C LYS A 233 6.99 23.43 15.91
N ILE A 234 5.89 22.80 16.31
CA ILE A 234 4.92 22.15 15.40
C ILE A 234 4.23 23.19 14.51
N GLN A 235 3.92 24.37 15.07
CA GLN A 235 3.21 25.45 14.37
C GLN A 235 4.13 26.37 13.56
N LYS A 236 5.45 26.31 13.81
CA LYS A 236 6.42 27.12 13.08
C LYS A 236 6.27 26.96 11.56
N ASP A 237 6.30 28.09 10.85
CA ASP A 237 6.20 28.20 9.39
C ASP A 237 4.86 27.74 8.77
N LYS A 238 3.84 27.43 9.59
CA LYS A 238 2.48 27.14 9.14
C LYS A 238 1.65 28.43 9.06
N THR A 239 0.74 28.50 8.09
CA THR A 239 -0.18 29.65 7.93
C THR A 239 -1.30 29.60 8.96
N GLN A 240 -1.97 30.73 9.22
CA GLN A 240 -3.10 30.76 10.15
C GLN A 240 -4.24 29.82 9.72
N ALA A 241 -4.58 29.79 8.42
CA ALA A 241 -5.58 28.86 7.88
C ALA A 241 -5.19 27.38 8.09
N HIS A 242 -3.89 27.06 8.08
CA HIS A 242 -3.40 25.72 8.39
C HIS A 242 -3.60 25.38 9.88
N ILE A 243 -3.43 26.35 10.77
CA ILE A 243 -3.58 26.18 12.22
C ILE A 243 -5.08 26.09 12.60
N GLU A 244 -5.92 26.94 12.01
CA GLU A 244 -7.37 27.03 12.29
C GLU A 244 -8.22 25.93 11.64
N ARG A 245 -7.61 25.12 10.74
CA ARG A 245 -8.25 23.96 10.12
C ARG A 245 -9.43 24.34 9.22
N ASP A 246 -9.23 25.32 8.33
CA ASP A 246 -10.24 25.58 7.28
C ASP A 246 -10.49 24.27 6.51
N SER A 247 -11.75 23.81 6.57
CA SER A 247 -12.20 22.56 5.93
C SER A 247 -12.43 22.72 4.43
N PHE A 248 -12.32 23.94 3.91
CA PHE A 248 -12.41 24.20 2.48
C PHE A 248 -11.23 23.57 1.74
N VAL A 249 -11.50 22.90 0.62
CA VAL A 249 -10.46 22.34 -0.26
C VAL A 249 -10.74 22.77 -1.71
N PRO A 250 -9.78 23.41 -2.40
CA PRO A 250 -9.92 23.81 -3.81
C PRO A 250 -9.67 22.61 -4.74
N TYR A 251 -10.57 21.62 -4.71
CA TYR A 251 -10.41 20.34 -5.43
C TYR A 251 -10.02 20.50 -6.90
N LYS A 252 -10.71 21.39 -7.63
CA LYS A 252 -10.49 21.62 -9.07
C LYS A 252 -9.09 22.14 -9.40
N ASP A 253 -8.54 22.99 -8.54
CA ASP A 253 -7.22 23.60 -8.75
C ASP A 253 -6.10 22.60 -8.38
N ILE A 254 -6.34 21.76 -7.37
CA ILE A 254 -5.40 20.68 -6.98
C ILE A 254 -5.29 19.62 -8.09
N ILE A 255 -6.42 19.10 -8.59
CA ILE A 255 -6.40 18.03 -9.62
C ILE A 255 -5.82 18.49 -10.96
N LYS A 256 -5.76 19.81 -11.22
CA LYS A 256 -5.16 20.37 -12.43
C LYS A 256 -3.69 20.75 -12.24
N ASN A 257 -3.18 20.73 -11.01
CA ASN A 257 -1.83 21.16 -10.72
C ASN A 257 -0.81 20.13 -11.24
N ARG A 258 0.13 20.58 -12.08
CA ARG A 258 1.15 19.72 -12.69
C ARG A 258 2.03 19.00 -11.67
N VAL A 259 2.42 19.66 -10.58
CA VAL A 259 3.27 19.04 -9.54
C VAL A 259 2.52 17.89 -8.88
N ILE A 260 1.26 18.11 -8.51
CA ILE A 260 0.42 17.10 -7.86
C ILE A 260 0.15 15.91 -8.78
N LEU A 261 -0.11 16.15 -10.08
CA LEU A 261 -0.29 15.08 -11.06
C LEU A 261 0.96 14.21 -11.20
N ILE A 262 2.17 14.79 -11.23
CA ILE A 262 3.41 14.02 -11.29
C ILE A 262 3.67 13.26 -9.99
N VAL A 263 3.36 13.85 -8.84
CA VAL A 263 3.43 13.15 -7.53
C VAL A 263 2.51 11.93 -7.53
N TRP A 264 1.27 12.06 -8.01
CA TRP A 264 0.34 10.93 -8.09
C TRP A 264 0.76 9.89 -9.13
N PHE A 265 1.36 10.31 -10.25
CA PHE A 265 1.92 9.37 -11.22
C PHE A 265 3.06 8.54 -10.62
N ASN A 266 3.98 9.17 -9.89
CA ASN A 266 5.06 8.47 -9.18
C ASN A 266 4.48 7.51 -8.11
N ALA A 267 3.51 7.97 -7.33
CA ALA A 267 2.85 7.14 -6.33
C ALA A 267 2.13 5.94 -6.96
N PHE A 268 1.48 6.11 -8.11
CA PHE A 268 0.79 5.04 -8.83
C PHE A 268 1.76 3.96 -9.34
N THR A 269 2.85 4.36 -10.00
CA THR A 269 3.84 3.40 -10.53
C THR A 269 4.57 2.65 -9.42
N GLU A 270 4.90 3.37 -8.34
CA GLU A 270 5.49 2.79 -7.13
C GLU A 270 4.53 1.79 -6.45
N MET A 271 3.28 2.20 -6.19
CA MET A 271 2.29 1.33 -5.55
C MET A 271 1.94 0.09 -6.39
N THR A 272 1.90 0.24 -7.72
CA THR A 272 1.70 -0.89 -8.64
C THR A 272 2.83 -1.90 -8.51
N THR A 273 4.08 -1.42 -8.52
CA THR A 273 5.24 -2.30 -8.41
C THR A 273 5.32 -2.94 -7.02
N VAL A 274 5.16 -2.17 -5.93
CA VAL A 274 5.19 -2.70 -4.56
C VAL A 274 4.11 -3.76 -4.36
N THR A 275 2.89 -3.49 -4.81
CA THR A 275 1.78 -4.45 -4.70
C THR A 275 2.10 -5.73 -5.46
N LEU A 276 2.62 -5.62 -6.68
CA LEU A 276 3.00 -6.77 -7.49
C LEU A 276 4.07 -7.61 -6.80
N LEU A 277 5.14 -6.97 -6.31
CA LEU A 277 6.23 -7.65 -5.61
C LEU A 277 5.72 -8.33 -4.33
N LEU A 278 4.85 -7.68 -3.54
CA LEU A 278 4.32 -8.27 -2.32
C LEU A 278 3.41 -9.48 -2.58
N VAL A 279 2.50 -9.38 -3.55
CA VAL A 279 1.52 -10.44 -3.83
C VAL A 279 2.17 -11.64 -4.52
N TYR A 280 3.07 -11.38 -5.47
CA TYR A 280 3.60 -12.43 -6.35
C TYR A 280 5.03 -12.89 -6.00
N ALA A 281 5.70 -12.27 -5.02
CA ALA A 281 7.02 -12.73 -4.58
C ALA A 281 7.08 -14.22 -4.23
N PRO A 282 6.14 -14.78 -3.44
CA PRO A 282 6.21 -16.20 -3.10
C PRO A 282 6.13 -17.10 -4.34
N ILE A 283 5.28 -16.73 -5.29
CA ILE A 283 5.10 -17.46 -6.55
C ILE A 283 6.37 -17.37 -7.39
N TYR A 284 6.94 -16.17 -7.58
CA TYR A 284 8.16 -16.00 -8.38
C TYR A 284 9.36 -16.74 -7.75
N PHE A 285 9.55 -16.65 -6.44
CA PHE A 285 10.68 -17.26 -5.75
C PHE A 285 10.57 -18.80 -5.76
N HIS A 286 9.37 -19.33 -5.57
CA HIS A 286 9.15 -20.78 -5.59
C HIS A 286 9.15 -21.36 -7.02
N ASN A 287 8.31 -20.82 -7.90
CA ASN A 287 8.04 -21.41 -9.21
C ASN A 287 9.10 -21.06 -10.26
N VAL A 288 9.75 -19.89 -10.17
CA VAL A 288 10.72 -19.43 -11.18
C VAL A 288 12.14 -19.57 -10.67
N LEU A 289 12.44 -19.09 -9.47
CA LEU A 289 13.81 -19.16 -8.92
C LEU A 289 14.14 -20.52 -8.30
N GLY A 290 13.13 -21.37 -8.07
CA GLY A 290 13.29 -22.75 -7.62
C GLY A 290 13.55 -22.93 -6.12
N TYR A 291 13.28 -21.93 -5.29
CA TYR A 291 13.41 -22.05 -3.84
C TYR A 291 12.26 -22.87 -3.25
N ASP A 292 12.52 -23.61 -2.17
CA ASP A 292 11.47 -24.24 -1.37
C ASP A 292 10.61 -23.19 -0.65
N ILE A 293 9.43 -23.60 -0.19
CA ILE A 293 8.44 -22.70 0.43
C ILE A 293 9.01 -22.04 1.72
N PRO A 294 9.63 -22.79 2.66
CA PRO A 294 10.27 -22.19 3.83
C PRO A 294 11.33 -21.13 3.48
N THR A 295 12.28 -21.47 2.60
CA THR A 295 13.33 -20.52 2.17
C THR A 295 12.73 -19.29 1.50
N THR A 296 11.70 -19.46 0.67
CA THR A 296 10.98 -18.35 0.04
C THR A 296 10.42 -17.38 1.08
N GLY A 297 9.76 -17.89 2.12
CA GLY A 297 9.22 -17.06 3.21
C GLY A 297 10.31 -16.26 3.94
N VAL A 298 11.45 -16.89 4.22
CA VAL A 298 12.61 -16.23 4.85
C VAL A 298 13.17 -15.12 3.96
N LEU A 299 13.40 -15.38 2.68
CA LEU A 299 13.99 -14.41 1.75
C LEU A 299 13.09 -13.20 1.52
N VAL A 300 11.77 -13.41 1.40
CA VAL A 300 10.80 -12.30 1.28
C VAL A 300 10.76 -11.46 2.56
N SER A 301 10.80 -12.11 3.73
CA SER A 301 10.83 -11.42 5.02
C SER A 301 12.13 -10.64 5.22
N PHE A 302 13.26 -11.20 4.78
CA PHE A 302 14.56 -10.53 4.78
C PHE A 302 14.54 -9.27 3.92
N ALA A 303 14.01 -9.35 2.69
CA ALA A 303 13.87 -8.19 1.81
C ALA A 303 13.01 -7.08 2.45
N ALA A 304 11.90 -7.43 3.10
CA ALA A 304 11.07 -6.48 3.83
C ALA A 304 11.76 -5.88 5.07
N SER A 305 12.66 -6.63 5.72
CA SER A 305 13.37 -6.19 6.93
C SER A 305 14.39 -5.09 6.64
N ILE A 306 15.12 -5.17 5.52
CA ILE A 306 16.13 -4.16 5.13
C ILE A 306 15.48 -2.82 4.76
N HIS A 307 14.25 -2.85 4.23
CA HIS A 307 13.50 -1.64 3.90
C HIS A 307 13.30 -0.72 5.11
N LEU A 308 13.11 -1.29 6.31
CA LEU A 308 12.81 -0.54 7.54
C LEU A 308 13.90 0.48 7.92
N PRO A 309 15.14 0.07 8.24
CA PRO A 309 16.17 1.00 8.67
C PRO A 309 16.48 2.03 7.58
N LEU A 310 16.48 1.62 6.31
CA LEU A 310 16.80 2.53 5.22
C LEU A 310 15.75 3.64 5.07
N LYS A 311 14.47 3.31 5.24
CA LYS A 311 13.37 4.28 5.20
C LYS A 311 13.42 5.30 6.34
N PHE A 312 13.73 4.84 7.56
CA PHE A 312 13.92 5.73 8.71
C PHE A 312 15.13 6.63 8.54
N VAL A 313 16.28 6.04 8.21
CA VAL A 313 17.54 6.77 8.01
C VAL A 313 17.40 7.77 6.86
N GLY A 314 16.77 7.37 5.75
CA GLY A 314 16.47 8.27 4.63
C GLY A 314 15.62 9.47 5.04
N GLY A 315 14.61 9.27 5.89
CA GLY A 315 13.80 10.35 6.44
C GLY A 315 14.61 11.33 7.30
N ILE A 316 15.43 10.80 8.20
CA ILE A 316 16.31 11.60 9.07
C ILE A 316 17.31 12.40 8.23
N ILE A 317 17.96 11.77 7.26
CA ILE A 317 18.94 12.41 6.36
C ILE A 317 18.27 13.52 5.54
N SER A 318 17.09 13.27 4.97
CA SER A 318 16.36 14.24 4.16
C SER A 318 16.03 15.53 4.92
N ASP A 319 15.70 15.43 6.20
CA ASP A 319 15.32 16.59 7.01
C ASP A 319 16.51 17.27 7.71
N HIS A 320 17.57 16.55 8.07
CA HIS A 320 18.74 17.14 8.76
C HIS A 320 19.80 17.73 7.84
N ILE A 321 19.88 17.30 6.57
CA ILE A 321 20.81 17.93 5.62
C ILE A 321 20.30 19.34 5.28
N THR A 322 21.01 20.37 5.74
CA THR A 322 20.70 21.79 5.47
C THR A 322 21.60 22.39 4.39
N SER A 323 22.70 21.73 4.03
CA SER A 323 23.68 22.20 3.04
C SER A 323 23.22 22.09 1.58
N VAL A 324 22.10 21.43 1.33
CA VAL A 324 21.56 21.16 -0.01
C VAL A 324 20.11 21.63 -0.06
N SER A 325 19.71 22.28 -1.16
CA SER A 325 18.33 22.75 -1.29
C SER A 325 17.33 21.59 -1.30
N GLU A 326 16.12 21.82 -0.77
CA GLU A 326 15.06 20.80 -0.69
C GLU A 326 14.77 20.15 -2.04
N ARG A 327 14.78 20.93 -3.13
CA ARG A 327 14.58 20.43 -4.48
C ARG A 327 15.62 19.37 -4.89
N HIS A 328 16.91 19.63 -4.65
CA HIS A 328 17.96 18.67 -4.99
C HIS A 328 17.92 17.43 -4.09
N LYS A 329 17.55 17.59 -2.81
CA LYS A 329 17.29 16.45 -1.92
C LYS A 329 16.16 15.58 -2.49
N MET A 330 15.04 16.19 -2.88
CA MET A 330 13.92 15.46 -3.47
C MET A 330 14.31 14.73 -4.76
N TRP A 331 15.11 15.33 -5.63
CA TRP A 331 15.64 14.63 -6.81
C TRP A 331 16.48 13.40 -6.45
N PHE A 332 17.39 13.53 -5.49
CA PHE A 332 18.23 12.43 -5.04
C PHE A 332 17.40 11.28 -4.46
N PHE A 333 16.53 11.56 -3.49
CA PHE A 333 15.69 10.55 -2.86
C PHE A 333 14.72 9.90 -3.84
N ASN A 334 14.09 10.68 -4.74
CA ASN A 334 13.19 10.13 -5.77
C ASN A 334 13.95 9.26 -6.79
N SER A 335 15.17 9.67 -7.17
CA SER A 335 16.01 8.90 -8.08
C SER A 335 16.41 7.56 -7.50
N ILE A 336 16.60 7.45 -6.19
CA ILE A 336 16.79 6.15 -5.53
C ILE A 336 15.45 5.40 -5.49
N ALA A 337 14.41 6.04 -5.00
CA ALA A 337 13.11 5.42 -4.70
C ALA A 337 12.44 4.79 -5.92
N VAL A 338 12.45 5.48 -7.06
CA VAL A 338 11.77 5.01 -8.28
C VAL A 338 12.73 4.85 -9.45
N GLY A 339 13.75 5.71 -9.59
CA GLY A 339 14.71 5.60 -10.70
C GLY A 339 15.54 4.32 -10.63
N LEU A 340 16.33 4.18 -9.57
CA LEU A 340 17.21 3.04 -9.32
C LEU A 340 16.40 1.76 -9.05
N ALA A 341 15.29 1.87 -8.31
CA ALA A 341 14.34 0.76 -8.16
C ALA A 341 13.80 0.27 -9.52
N GLY A 342 13.50 1.19 -10.45
CA GLY A 342 13.08 0.85 -11.81
C GLY A 342 14.15 0.10 -12.60
N VAL A 343 15.41 0.53 -12.48
CA VAL A 343 16.56 -0.18 -13.09
C VAL A 343 16.70 -1.59 -12.52
N PHE A 344 16.71 -1.75 -11.19
CA PHE A 344 16.81 -3.07 -10.57
C PHE A 344 15.61 -3.96 -10.91
N CYS A 345 14.41 -3.39 -11.00
CA CYS A 345 13.21 -4.11 -11.41
C CYS A 345 13.37 -4.66 -12.83
N ALA A 346 13.81 -3.83 -13.78
CA ALA A 346 14.06 -4.28 -15.14
C ALA A 346 15.14 -5.37 -15.21
N LEU A 347 16.20 -5.26 -14.40
CA LEU A 347 17.29 -6.24 -14.34
C LEU A 347 16.83 -7.62 -13.86
N ILE A 348 15.76 -7.73 -13.05
CA ILE A 348 15.19 -9.04 -12.67
C ILE A 348 14.77 -9.83 -13.92
N GLY A 349 14.20 -9.17 -14.92
CA GLY A 349 13.81 -9.81 -16.19
C GLY A 349 14.96 -10.05 -17.17
N VAL A 350 16.14 -9.44 -16.94
CA VAL A 350 17.31 -9.59 -17.82
C VAL A 350 18.15 -10.80 -17.44
N PHE A 351 18.40 -10.99 -16.14
CA PHE A 351 19.23 -12.11 -15.69
C PHE A 351 18.44 -13.43 -15.75
N PRO A 352 19.11 -14.54 -16.10
CA PRO A 352 18.43 -15.83 -16.23
C PRO A 352 18.00 -16.39 -14.86
N ALA A 353 16.90 -17.15 -14.84
CA ALA A 353 16.32 -17.71 -13.62
C ALA A 353 17.26 -18.63 -12.83
N ASN A 354 18.23 -19.27 -13.50
CA ASN A 354 19.24 -20.11 -12.84
C ASN A 354 20.21 -19.30 -11.95
N TRP A 355 20.23 -17.97 -12.06
CA TRP A 355 20.94 -17.08 -11.15
C TRP A 355 20.03 -16.67 -9.99
N SER A 356 19.45 -17.65 -9.30
CA SER A 356 18.41 -17.44 -8.27
C SER A 356 18.82 -16.43 -7.19
N LYS A 357 20.09 -16.48 -6.74
CA LYS A 357 20.63 -15.53 -5.75
C LYS A 357 20.65 -14.09 -6.26
N THR A 358 20.96 -13.90 -7.55
CA THR A 358 20.94 -12.59 -8.21
C THR A 358 19.52 -12.05 -8.30
N GLY A 359 18.55 -12.91 -8.65
CA GLY A 359 17.13 -12.53 -8.67
C GLY A 359 16.63 -12.05 -7.30
N VAL A 360 16.99 -12.77 -6.23
CA VAL A 360 16.67 -12.38 -4.85
C VAL A 360 17.34 -11.07 -4.45
N ALA A 361 18.62 -10.88 -4.79
CA ALA A 361 19.36 -9.66 -4.51
C ALA A 361 18.73 -8.45 -5.22
N LEU A 362 18.41 -8.57 -6.50
CA LEU A 362 17.75 -7.52 -7.27
C LEU A 362 16.37 -7.20 -6.72
N PHE A 363 15.55 -8.21 -6.43
CA PHE A 363 14.25 -8.03 -5.79
C PHE A 363 14.36 -7.27 -4.46
N THR A 364 15.33 -7.65 -3.62
CA THR A 364 15.62 -6.99 -2.35
C THR A 364 16.02 -5.54 -2.56
N LEU A 365 16.87 -5.26 -3.56
CA LEU A 365 17.29 -3.90 -3.92
C LEU A 365 16.11 -3.04 -4.39
N VAL A 366 15.17 -3.58 -5.18
CA VAL A 366 13.97 -2.84 -5.60
C VAL A 366 13.17 -2.35 -4.39
N ILE A 367 12.80 -3.29 -3.50
CA ILE A 367 12.02 -2.96 -2.29
C ILE A 367 12.78 -1.99 -1.39
N THR A 368 14.09 -2.22 -1.21
CA THR A 368 14.94 -1.41 -0.35
C THR A 368 15.04 0.02 -0.89
N CYS A 369 15.32 0.19 -2.18
CA CYS A 369 15.38 1.50 -2.84
C CYS A 369 14.07 2.27 -2.66
N MET A 370 12.93 1.63 -2.87
CA MET A 370 11.60 2.24 -2.67
C MET A 370 11.38 2.78 -1.25
N GLY A 371 12.11 2.27 -0.25
CA GLY A 371 12.11 2.82 1.11
C GLY A 371 12.53 4.29 1.20
N MET A 372 13.22 4.83 0.18
CA MET A 372 13.61 6.24 0.10
C MET A 372 12.49 7.16 -0.42
N ASN A 373 11.32 6.63 -0.75
CA ASN A 373 10.17 7.40 -1.25
C ASN A 373 9.74 8.60 -0.38
N PRO A 374 9.89 8.61 0.98
CA PRO A 374 9.38 9.72 1.79
C PRO A 374 10.10 11.03 1.45
N GLY A 375 11.39 10.94 1.14
CA GLY A 375 12.22 12.09 0.77
C GLY A 375 12.03 12.59 -0.66
N GLY A 376 11.31 11.84 -1.50
CA GLY A 376 11.05 12.16 -2.91
C GLY A 376 9.66 12.76 -3.12
N PHE A 377 8.83 12.09 -3.92
CA PHE A 377 7.51 12.58 -4.31
C PHE A 377 6.54 12.81 -3.13
N TYR A 378 6.63 12.06 -2.03
CA TYR A 378 5.78 12.29 -0.85
C TYR A 378 6.06 13.66 -0.20
N LYS A 379 7.34 13.97 0.05
CA LYS A 379 7.77 15.28 0.58
C LYS A 379 7.39 16.40 -0.39
N CYS A 380 7.60 16.21 -1.69
CA CYS A 380 7.20 17.17 -2.72
C CYS A 380 5.69 17.47 -2.69
N GLY A 381 4.85 16.43 -2.66
CA GLY A 381 3.40 16.58 -2.57
C GLY A 381 2.99 17.32 -1.31
N THR A 382 3.60 16.99 -0.17
CA THR A 382 3.27 17.58 1.13
C THR A 382 3.69 19.05 1.22
N LEU A 383 4.92 19.39 0.84
CA LEU A 383 5.44 20.76 0.88
C LEU A 383 4.77 21.68 -0.14
N SER A 384 4.46 21.18 -1.35
CA SER A 384 3.79 21.99 -2.36
C SER A 384 2.32 22.28 -2.04
N SER A 385 1.65 21.39 -1.31
CA SER A 385 0.21 21.52 -1.02
C SER A 385 -0.13 22.04 0.39
N ARG A 386 0.84 22.08 1.32
CA ARG A 386 0.72 22.71 2.65
C ARG A 386 -0.54 22.23 3.40
N GLN A 387 -1.49 23.11 3.67
CA GLN A 387 -2.72 22.76 4.40
C GLN A 387 -3.58 21.72 3.68
N TYR A 388 -3.46 21.62 2.35
CA TYR A 388 -4.18 20.65 1.52
C TYR A 388 -3.44 19.31 1.33
N ALA A 389 -2.29 19.12 1.99
CA ALA A 389 -1.52 17.88 1.90
C ALA A 389 -2.30 16.65 2.34
N HIS A 390 -3.24 16.79 3.26
CA HIS A 390 -4.12 15.70 3.68
C HIS A 390 -4.91 15.11 2.49
N PHE A 391 -5.42 15.96 1.59
CA PHE A 391 -6.13 15.52 0.38
C PHE A 391 -5.16 14.92 -0.64
N VAL A 392 -4.01 15.55 -0.87
CA VAL A 392 -3.00 15.05 -1.81
C VAL A 392 -2.51 13.65 -1.41
N LEU A 393 -2.23 13.43 -0.13
CA LEU A 393 -1.81 12.15 0.41
C LEU A 393 -2.96 11.14 0.47
N ALA A 394 -4.20 11.56 0.76
CA ALA A 394 -5.37 10.67 0.68
C ALA A 394 -5.59 10.14 -0.75
N THR A 395 -5.36 10.94 -1.79
CA THR A 395 -5.46 10.49 -3.19
C THR A 395 -4.38 9.45 -3.55
N ILE A 396 -3.27 9.38 -2.82
CA ILE A 396 -2.31 8.28 -2.99
C ILE A 396 -2.94 6.94 -2.60
N GLN A 397 -3.87 6.92 -1.63
CA GLN A 397 -4.66 5.72 -1.36
C GLN A 397 -5.47 5.28 -2.56
N PHE A 398 -6.09 6.23 -3.25
CA PHE A 398 -6.82 5.94 -4.47
C PHE A 398 -5.90 5.35 -5.55
N MET A 399 -4.67 5.87 -5.70
CA MET A 399 -3.68 5.29 -6.63
C MET A 399 -3.29 3.87 -6.23
N LYS A 400 -3.13 3.59 -4.93
CA LYS A 400 -2.91 2.24 -4.40
C LYS A 400 -4.09 1.30 -4.66
N CYS A 401 -5.32 1.81 -4.65
CA CYS A 401 -6.49 1.02 -5.05
C CYS A 401 -6.41 0.59 -6.51
N ILE A 402 -6.08 1.52 -7.41
CA ILE A 402 -5.92 1.22 -8.84
C ILE A 402 -4.78 0.19 -9.02
N ALA A 403 -3.68 0.36 -8.31
CA ALA A 403 -2.56 -0.59 -8.30
C ALA A 403 -2.97 -2.02 -7.89
N LEU A 404 -3.88 -2.18 -6.93
CA LEU A 404 -4.43 -3.49 -6.52
C LEU A 404 -5.23 -4.20 -7.63
N PHE A 405 -5.75 -3.47 -8.63
CA PHE A 405 -6.33 -4.07 -9.84
C PHE A 405 -5.28 -4.32 -10.91
N VAL A 406 -4.45 -3.30 -11.17
CA VAL A 406 -3.48 -3.30 -12.29
C VAL A 406 -2.43 -4.39 -12.11
N GLY A 407 -1.91 -4.60 -10.90
CA GLY A 407 -0.90 -5.62 -10.63
C GLY A 407 -1.37 -7.03 -11.01
N PRO A 408 -2.46 -7.55 -10.41
CA PRO A 408 -3.00 -8.87 -10.75
C PRO A 408 -3.46 -8.99 -12.20
N ALA A 409 -4.09 -7.95 -12.76
CA ALA A 409 -4.50 -7.96 -14.16
C ALA A 409 -3.31 -8.08 -15.12
N MET A 410 -2.22 -7.36 -14.85
CA MET A 410 -0.98 -7.44 -15.61
C MET A 410 -0.38 -8.85 -15.55
N VAL A 411 -0.31 -9.47 -14.37
CA VAL A 411 0.18 -10.85 -14.25
C VAL A 411 -0.74 -11.82 -14.99
N ALA A 412 -2.06 -11.71 -14.83
CA ALA A 412 -3.02 -12.59 -15.49
C ALA A 412 -2.98 -12.52 -17.03
N ILE A 413 -2.68 -11.34 -17.59
CA ILE A 413 -2.56 -11.14 -19.06
C ILE A 413 -1.22 -11.65 -19.59
N VAL A 414 -0.14 -11.44 -18.85
CA VAL A 414 1.24 -11.67 -19.33
C VAL A 414 1.74 -13.08 -18.98
N VAL A 415 1.37 -13.60 -17.81
CA VAL A 415 1.88 -14.85 -17.24
C VAL A 415 0.80 -15.93 -17.31
N SER A 416 0.91 -16.79 -18.32
CA SER A 416 0.08 -17.99 -18.49
C SER A 416 0.69 -19.23 -17.82
N ASP A 417 2.02 -19.29 -17.72
CA ASP A 417 2.77 -20.31 -16.96
C ASP A 417 3.58 -19.62 -15.86
N GLU A 418 3.19 -19.83 -14.61
CA GLU A 418 3.83 -19.23 -13.43
C GLU A 418 5.30 -19.61 -13.26
N ARG A 419 5.79 -20.65 -13.94
CA ARG A 419 7.21 -21.06 -13.94
C ARG A 419 8.02 -20.40 -15.04
N SER A 420 7.36 -19.84 -16.04
CA SER A 420 8.02 -19.27 -17.20
C SER A 420 8.68 -17.95 -16.84
N HIS A 421 10.00 -18.00 -16.59
CA HIS A 421 10.82 -16.79 -16.44
C HIS A 421 10.61 -15.82 -17.62
N ASP A 422 10.37 -16.37 -18.81
CA ASP A 422 10.21 -15.61 -20.04
C ASP A 422 9.00 -14.70 -19.99
N GLN A 423 7.90 -15.15 -19.38
CA GLN A 423 6.69 -14.36 -19.24
C GLN A 423 6.84 -13.35 -18.10
N TRP A 424 7.43 -13.75 -16.97
CA TRP A 424 7.71 -12.86 -15.84
C TRP A 424 8.62 -11.70 -16.23
N ARG A 425 9.55 -11.89 -17.17
CA ARG A 425 10.46 -10.83 -17.64
C ARG A 425 9.69 -9.58 -18.10
N TYR A 426 8.59 -9.77 -18.83
CA TYR A 426 7.81 -8.67 -19.38
C TYR A 426 7.12 -7.87 -18.27
N VAL A 427 6.61 -8.55 -17.23
CA VAL A 427 6.03 -7.91 -16.05
C VAL A 427 7.05 -6.98 -15.39
N TYR A 428 8.28 -7.47 -15.16
CA TYR A 428 9.34 -6.66 -14.55
C TYR A 428 9.82 -5.52 -15.44
N TRP A 429 9.92 -5.72 -16.76
CA TRP A 429 10.28 -4.66 -17.69
C TRP A 429 9.24 -3.55 -17.75
N ILE A 430 7.94 -3.89 -17.81
CA ILE A 430 6.86 -2.91 -17.80
C ILE A 430 6.95 -2.03 -16.54
N ASN A 431 7.07 -2.64 -15.35
CA ASN A 431 7.18 -1.89 -14.10
C ASN A 431 8.48 -1.09 -14.03
N GLY A 432 9.61 -1.67 -14.45
CA GLY A 432 10.91 -0.98 -14.47
C GLY A 432 10.90 0.28 -15.35
N VAL A 433 10.33 0.19 -16.55
CA VAL A 433 10.16 1.34 -17.46
C VAL A 433 9.22 2.38 -16.87
N LEU A 434 8.07 1.96 -16.32
CA LEU A 434 7.11 2.89 -15.71
C LEU A 434 7.72 3.68 -14.55
N LEU A 435 8.47 3.01 -13.67
CA LEU A 435 9.19 3.64 -12.55
C LEU A 435 10.26 4.63 -13.05
N PHE A 436 11.03 4.25 -14.07
CA PHE A 436 12.06 5.11 -14.63
C PHE A 436 11.46 6.36 -15.29
N VAL A 437 10.38 6.21 -16.06
CA VAL A 437 9.63 7.32 -16.65
C VAL A 437 9.06 8.24 -15.57
N ALA A 438 8.48 7.66 -14.50
CA ALA A 438 8.00 8.44 -13.36
C ALA A 438 9.10 9.30 -12.74
N ASN A 439 10.31 8.75 -12.57
CA ASN A 439 11.46 9.50 -12.09
C ASN A 439 11.85 10.65 -13.03
N LEU A 440 11.93 10.41 -14.34
CA LEU A 440 12.29 11.44 -15.32
C LEU A 440 11.29 12.60 -15.33
N THR A 441 10.00 12.31 -15.21
CA THR A 441 8.97 13.36 -15.15
C THR A 441 9.02 14.19 -13.87
N PHE A 442 9.61 13.65 -12.80
CA PHE A 442 9.72 14.31 -11.50
C PHE A 442 10.79 15.43 -11.48
N PHE A 443 11.91 15.27 -12.18
CA PHE A 443 13.00 16.27 -12.21
C PHE A 443 12.55 17.71 -12.53
N PRO A 444 11.86 17.97 -13.66
CA PRO A 444 11.47 19.33 -14.01
C PRO A 444 10.38 19.91 -13.09
N THR A 445 9.62 19.07 -12.38
CA THR A 445 8.41 19.46 -11.65
C THR A 445 8.57 19.54 -10.14
N ALA A 446 9.57 18.86 -9.56
CA ALA A 446 9.79 18.85 -8.12
C ALA A 446 10.01 20.27 -7.56
N THR A 447 9.27 20.60 -6.50
CA THR A 447 9.33 21.89 -5.81
C THR A 447 8.88 21.75 -4.36
N ASP A 448 9.51 22.52 -3.49
CA ASP A 448 9.19 22.68 -2.06
C ASP A 448 8.36 23.94 -1.79
N LYS A 449 8.23 24.82 -2.79
CA LYS A 449 7.45 26.05 -2.68
C LYS A 449 5.95 25.76 -2.66
N PRO A 450 5.16 26.50 -1.86
CA PRO A 450 3.69 26.40 -1.89
C PRO A 450 3.15 26.66 -3.30
N ALA A 451 2.21 25.83 -3.75
CA ALA A 451 1.54 26.02 -5.03
C ALA A 451 0.50 27.16 -4.96
N SER A 452 0.15 27.76 -6.09
CA SER A 452 -0.81 28.89 -6.15
C SER A 452 -2.18 28.57 -5.54
N PHE A 453 -2.66 27.33 -5.63
CA PHE A 453 -3.92 26.91 -5.02
C PHE A 453 -3.90 26.98 -3.48
N THR A 454 -2.73 27.00 -2.85
CA THR A 454 -2.60 27.13 -1.38
C THR A 454 -3.04 28.52 -0.89
N LEU A 455 -3.12 29.51 -1.77
CA LEU A 455 -3.65 30.84 -1.47
C LEU A 455 -5.18 30.88 -1.48
N ILE A 456 -5.84 29.87 -2.06
CA ILE A 456 -7.30 29.81 -2.18
C ILE A 456 -7.87 29.20 -0.89
N THR A 457 -8.37 30.06 -0.01
CA THR A 457 -9.10 29.75 1.24
C THR A 457 -10.60 30.04 1.09
N ARG A 458 -11.42 29.63 2.07
CA ARG A 458 -12.84 30.02 2.10
C ARG A 458 -13.04 31.54 2.07
N GLU A 459 -12.22 32.27 2.81
CA GLU A 459 -12.28 33.73 2.89
C GLU A 459 -11.94 34.39 1.57
N THR A 460 -10.81 34.03 0.96
CA THR A 460 -10.37 34.59 -0.33
C THR A 460 -11.36 34.27 -1.46
N ARG A 461 -11.98 33.09 -1.45
CA ARG A 461 -13.03 32.73 -2.41
C ARG A 461 -14.32 33.53 -2.19
N SER A 462 -14.70 33.76 -0.93
CA SER A 462 -15.88 34.55 -0.58
C SER A 462 -15.68 36.01 -0.96
N ALA A 463 -14.50 36.57 -0.69
CA ALA A 463 -14.10 37.92 -1.09
C ALA A 463 -14.16 38.10 -2.63
N LYS A 464 -13.69 37.10 -3.39
CA LYS A 464 -13.76 37.13 -4.86
C LYS A 464 -15.19 37.11 -5.40
N LEU A 465 -16.11 36.44 -4.70
CA LEU A 465 -17.52 36.39 -5.07
C LEU A 465 -18.25 37.69 -4.70
N SER A 466 -17.87 38.35 -3.62
CA SER A 466 -18.47 39.63 -3.22
C SER A 466 -18.01 40.82 -4.07
N ASP A 467 -16.77 40.81 -4.57
CA ASP A 467 -16.20 41.95 -5.31
C ASP A 467 -16.55 41.98 -6.81
N GLY A 468 -17.27 40.98 -7.35
CA GLY A 468 -17.77 40.96 -8.73
C GLY A 468 -16.72 41.07 -9.85
N SER A 469 -15.43 41.19 -9.51
CA SER A 469 -14.34 41.51 -10.40
C SER A 469 -13.31 40.38 -10.38
N SER A 470 -12.84 40.02 -11.56
CA SER A 470 -11.80 39.01 -11.75
C SER A 470 -10.48 39.54 -11.17
N CYS A 471 -10.25 39.38 -9.87
CA CYS A 471 -8.93 39.57 -9.31
C CYS A 471 -8.01 38.49 -9.92
N GLN A 472 -7.25 38.89 -10.93
CA GLN A 472 -6.13 38.10 -11.42
C GLN A 472 -5.11 38.06 -10.28
N ILE A 473 -4.83 36.85 -9.80
CA ILE A 473 -3.73 36.61 -8.88
C ILE A 473 -2.47 36.87 -9.71
N ARG A 474 -1.90 38.09 -9.60
CA ARG A 474 -0.58 38.37 -10.13
C ARG A 474 0.45 37.63 -9.27
N ASP A 475 1.38 36.97 -9.92
CA ASP A 475 2.51 36.27 -9.30
C ASP A 475 3.26 37.25 -8.38
N VAL A 476 3.06 37.09 -7.07
CA VAL A 476 3.87 37.78 -6.06
C VAL A 476 5.08 36.90 -5.81
N GLU A 477 6.24 37.32 -6.32
CA GLU A 477 7.53 36.78 -5.92
C GLU A 477 7.70 36.98 -4.39
N MET A 478 7.66 35.87 -3.65
CA MET A 478 8.04 35.85 -2.23
C MET A 478 9.55 36.07 -2.12
N ASN A 479 9.98 37.32 -2.08
CA ASN A 479 11.21 37.67 -1.39
C ASN A 479 10.94 37.63 0.11
N GLY A 480 11.73 36.82 0.82
CA GLY A 480 11.52 36.49 2.22
C GLY A 480 11.42 37.72 3.11
N ASN A 481 10.21 38.00 3.59
CA ASN A 481 9.89 38.56 4.90
C ASN A 481 8.38 38.47 5.07
N LEU A 482 7.92 37.91 6.20
CA LEU A 482 6.51 37.78 6.52
C LEU A 482 5.83 39.16 6.51
N ALA A 483 4.86 39.35 5.62
CA ALA A 483 3.93 40.47 5.70
C ALA A 483 2.62 40.00 6.34
N ASN A 484 2.32 40.51 7.53
CA ASN A 484 0.99 40.42 8.13
C ASN A 484 0.00 41.21 7.27
N ILE A 485 -1.01 40.53 6.74
CA ILE A 485 -2.09 41.16 5.99
C ILE A 485 -3.13 41.63 7.01
N THR A 486 -3.21 42.95 7.22
CA THR A 486 -4.33 43.59 7.92
C THR A 486 -5.21 44.24 6.87
N LEU A 487 -6.43 43.72 6.68
CA LEU A 487 -7.41 44.29 5.75
C LEU A 487 -8.01 45.56 6.35
N LYS A 488 -7.73 46.72 5.74
CA LYS A 488 -8.57 47.91 5.89
C LYS A 488 -9.01 48.39 4.51
N GLY A 489 -10.33 48.51 4.35
CA GLY A 489 -10.98 48.80 3.09
C GLY A 489 -10.68 50.20 2.54
N ASN A 490 -10.79 50.26 1.21
CA ASN A 490 -10.79 51.42 0.32
C ASN A 490 -9.43 51.97 -0.11
N GLY A 491 -9.04 51.57 -1.33
CA GLY A 491 -8.61 52.45 -2.41
C GLY A 491 -7.31 53.23 -2.25
N ILE A 492 -6.36 52.94 -3.14
CA ILE A 492 -5.07 53.61 -3.42
C ILE A 492 -3.88 52.91 -2.75
N LEU A 493 -3.04 52.30 -3.61
CA LEU A 493 -1.73 51.75 -3.27
C LEU A 493 -0.76 52.89 -2.99
N GLU A 494 -0.37 53.09 -1.73
CA GLU A 494 0.86 53.80 -1.38
C GLU A 494 1.89 52.79 -0.86
N LEU A 495 3.03 52.71 -1.55
CA LEU A 495 4.20 51.94 -1.14
C LEU A 495 4.84 52.62 0.08
N ALA A 496 4.48 52.17 1.29
CA ALA A 496 5.20 52.56 2.50
C ALA A 496 6.46 51.69 2.65
N THR A 497 7.61 52.18 2.17
CA THR A 497 8.92 51.63 2.51
C THR A 497 9.29 52.03 3.93
N THR A 498 9.07 51.14 4.91
CA THR A 498 9.62 51.33 6.25
C THR A 498 11.10 50.90 6.25
N ARG A 499 12.02 51.87 6.12
CA ARG A 499 13.43 51.70 6.48
C ARG A 499 13.49 51.35 7.96
N LEU A 500 13.96 50.15 8.30
CA LEU A 500 14.49 49.86 9.64
C LEU A 500 15.71 50.78 9.83
N LYS A 501 15.56 51.78 10.71
CA LYS A 501 16.70 52.51 11.26
C LYS A 501 17.44 51.56 12.19
N ASN A 502 18.76 51.47 11.99
CA ASN A 502 19.71 51.00 12.98
C ASN A 502 19.40 51.66 14.34
N VAL A 503 19.36 50.84 15.38
CA VAL A 503 19.64 51.26 16.75
C VAL A 503 20.73 50.31 17.24
N ASP A 504 21.79 50.92 17.75
CA ASP A 504 23.09 50.37 18.10
C ASP A 504 23.08 49.15 19.04
#